data_AF-A0A485BFN1-F1
#
_entry.id   AF-A0A485BFN1-F1
#
_cell.length_a   1.000
_cell.length_b   1.000
_cell.length_c   1.000
_cell.angle_alpha   90.00
_cell.angle_beta   90.00
_cell.angle_gamma   90.00
#
_symmetry.space_group_name_H-M   'P 1'
#
loop_
_entity.id
_entity.type
_entity.pdbx_description
1 polymer ?
#
loop_
_entity_poly.entity_id
_entity_poly.type
_entity_poly.pdbx_seq_one_letter_code
_entity_poly.pdbx_strand_id
1 'polypeptide(L)'
;MFRGATLVNLDSKGRLAVPVRYRDTLLENATGQMVCTIDIHHPCLLLYPLPEWEIIEQKLSRLSSMNPVERPRTAIAVGTC
;
A
#
# COMPACT_ATOMS: atom_id res chain seq x y z
N MET A 1 2.55 8.16 11.76
CA MET A 1 3.86 7.77 11.21
C MET A 1 4.07 6.28 11.44
N PHE A 2 4.23 5.50 10.37
CA PHE A 2 4.49 4.05 10.45
C PHE A 2 5.99 3.80 10.61
N ARG A 3 6.44 3.27 11.75
CA ARG A 3 7.86 2.96 11.99
C ARG A 3 8.01 1.73 12.88
N GLY A 4 9.01 0.92 12.54
CA GLY A 4 9.39 -0.30 13.24
C GLY A 4 9.12 -1.56 12.40
N ALA A 5 9.76 -2.65 12.77
CA ALA A 5 9.47 -3.97 12.23
C ALA A 5 8.50 -4.69 13.16
N THR A 6 7.49 -5.35 12.59
CA THR A 6 6.55 -6.18 13.35
C THR A 6 6.38 -7.47 12.59
N LEU A 7 6.69 -8.59 13.24
CA LEU A 7 6.43 -9.90 12.66
C LEU A 7 4.91 -10.13 12.68
N VAL A 8 4.35 -10.45 11.51
CA VAL A 8 2.94 -10.81 11.35
C VAL A 8 2.86 -12.16 10.64
N ASN A 9 1.92 -13.00 11.09
CA ASN A 9 1.64 -14.26 10.42
C ASN A 9 0.53 -14.06 9.39
N LEU A 10 0.63 -14.81 8.30
CA LEU A 10 -0.42 -14.93 7.30
C LEU A 10 -1.33 -16.10 7.68
N ASP A 11 -2.64 -15.90 7.51
CA ASP A 11 -3.59 -17.00 7.60
C ASP A 11 -3.55 -17.91 6.36
N SER A 12 -4.30 -19.00 6.38
CA SER A 12 -4.37 -19.97 5.28
C SER A 12 -4.94 -19.39 3.97
N LYS A 13 -5.46 -18.16 4.00
CA LYS A 13 -6.03 -17.43 2.85
C LYS A 13 -5.15 -16.26 2.44
N GLY A 14 -3.94 -16.13 2.99
CA GLY A 14 -3.01 -15.06 2.67
C GLY A 14 -3.40 -13.71 3.26
N ARG A 15 -4.26 -13.66 4.29
CA ARG A 15 -4.62 -12.42 4.98
C ARG A 15 -3.65 -12.20 6.13
N LEU A 16 -3.33 -10.94 6.39
CA LEU A 16 -2.60 -10.51 7.58
C LEU A 16 -3.51 -9.66 8.47
N ALA A 17 -3.35 -9.80 9.77
CA ALA A 17 -4.00 -8.90 10.72
C ALA A 17 -3.17 -7.63 10.87
N VAL A 18 -3.77 -6.47 10.63
CA VAL A 18 -3.12 -5.18 10.90
C VAL A 18 -2.84 -5.06 12.40
N PRO A 19 -1.59 -4.79 12.81
CA PRO A 19 -1.24 -4.59 14.22
C PRO A 19 -2.05 -3.46 14.85
N VAL A 20 -2.49 -3.66 16.10
CA VAL A 20 -3.40 -2.74 16.82
C VAL A 20 -2.90 -1.30 16.82
N ARG A 21 -1.59 -1.10 17.02
CA ARG A 21 -0.93 0.22 17.06
C ARG A 21 -1.11 1.08 15.81
N TYR A 22 -1.55 0.50 14.69
CA TYR A 22 -1.74 1.19 13.42
C TYR A 22 -3.22 1.34 13.03
N ARG A 23 -4.14 0.62 13.70
CA ARG A 23 -5.54 0.55 13.27
C ARG A 23 -6.24 1.90 13.38
N ASP A 24 -6.14 2.56 14.52
CA ASP A 24 -6.83 3.83 14.76
C ASP A 24 -6.37 4.90 13.76
N THR A 25 -5.06 5.02 13.56
CA THR A 25 -4.49 5.95 12.57
C THR A 25 -4.93 5.63 11.14
N LEU A 26 -5.05 4.36 10.75
CA LEU A 26 -5.51 3.98 9.41
C LEU A 26 -7.01 4.24 9.21
N LEU A 27 -7.82 4.03 10.25
CA LEU A 27 -9.24 4.33 10.22
C LEU A 27 -9.48 5.83 10.16
N GLU A 28 -8.78 6.61 10.96
CA GLU A 28 -8.91 8.08 11.01
C GLU A 28 -8.46 8.75 9.70
N ASN A 29 -7.30 8.34 9.15
CA ASN A 29 -6.70 9.06 8.02
C ASN A 29 -7.11 8.50 6.66
N ALA A 30 -7.44 7.21 6.58
CA ALA A 30 -7.72 6.54 5.31
C ALA A 30 -9.03 5.75 5.32
N THR A 31 -9.87 5.86 6.35
CA THR A 31 -11.12 5.08 6.49
C THR A 31 -10.90 3.56 6.39
N GLY A 32 -9.70 3.09 6.73
CA GLY A 32 -9.29 1.69 6.58
C GLY A 32 -8.95 1.27 5.14
N GLN A 33 -9.01 2.18 4.16
CA GLN A 33 -8.67 1.91 2.77
C GLN A 33 -7.16 1.89 2.58
N MET A 34 -6.67 0.85 1.93
CA MET A 34 -5.25 0.68 1.63
C MET A 34 -5.02 0.16 0.22
N VAL A 35 -3.87 0.54 -0.33
CA VAL A 35 -3.39 0.12 -1.64
C VAL A 35 -2.17 -0.77 -1.44
N CYS A 36 -2.22 -1.96 -2.04
CA CYS A 36 -1.09 -2.89 -2.06
C CYS A 36 -0.43 -2.87 -3.45
N THR A 37 0.88 -2.68 -3.47
CA THR A 37 1.70 -2.75 -4.68
C THR A 37 2.89 -3.69 -4.47
N ILE A 38 3.56 -4.02 -5.57
CA ILE A 38 4.79 -4.82 -5.57
C ILE A 38 5.99 -3.88 -5.69
N ASP A 39 7.05 -4.15 -4.93
CA ASP A 39 8.34 -3.47 -5.12
C ASP A 39 9.03 -3.98 -6.40
N ILE A 40 9.70 -3.08 -7.12
CA ILE A 40 10.36 -3.40 -8.39
C ILE A 40 11.79 -3.94 -8.21
N HIS A 41 12.40 -3.71 -7.05
CA HIS A 41 13.78 -4.06 -6.76
C HIS A 41 13.88 -5.28 -5.84
N HIS A 42 12.90 -5.49 -4.97
CA HIS A 42 12.88 -6.54 -3.97
C HIS A 42 11.59 -7.36 -4.05
N PRO A 43 11.62 -8.65 -3.69
CA PRO A 43 10.43 -9.49 -3.63
C PRO A 43 9.61 -9.19 -2.37
N CYS A 44 9.05 -7.98 -2.28
CA CYS A 44 8.21 -7.57 -1.17
C CYS A 44 6.95 -6.82 -1.64
N LEU A 45 5.96 -6.80 -0.75
CA LEU A 45 4.75 -6.02 -0.92
C LEU A 45 4.91 -4.67 -0.22
N LEU A 46 4.45 -3.62 -0.89
CA LEU A 46 4.36 -2.27 -0.34
C LEU A 46 2.89 -1.99 -0.06
N LEU A 47 2.63 -1.37 1.08
CA LEU A 47 1.27 -1.08 1.54
C LEU A 47 1.18 0.39 1.91
N TYR A 48 0.26 1.10 1.28
CA TYR A 48 0.05 2.53 1.45
C TYR A 48 -1.39 2.78 1.89
N PRO A 49 -1.64 3.68 2.84
CA PRO A 49 -2.98 4.22 3.00
C PRO A 49 -3.35 5.03 1.74
N LEU A 50 -4.65 5.06 1.43
CA LEU A 50 -5.15 5.64 0.18
C LEU A 50 -4.68 7.09 -0.08
N PRO A 51 -4.76 8.03 0.89
CA PRO A 51 -4.37 9.42 0.64
C PRO A 51 -2.89 9.57 0.24
N GLU A 52 -2.00 8.79 0.86
CA GLU A 52 -0.58 8.79 0.53
C GLU A 52 -0.32 8.19 -0.85
N TRP A 53 -1.07 7.15 -1.23
CA TRP A 53 -0.98 6.57 -2.56
C TRP A 53 -1.42 7.55 -3.66
N GLU A 54 -2.50 8.29 -3.44
CA GLU A 54 -2.99 9.31 -4.40
C GLU A 54 -1.93 10.38 -4.69
N ILE A 55 -1.15 10.79 -3.67
CA ILE A 55 -0.03 11.74 -3.86
C ILE A 55 1.07 11.12 -4.73
N ILE A 56 1.38 9.84 -4.53
CA ILE A 56 2.38 9.11 -5.34
C ILE A 56 1.87 8.98 -6.78
N GLU A 57 0.62 8.58 -6.96
CA GLU A 57 -0.03 8.45 -8.27
C GLU A 57 -0.04 9.78 -9.03
N GLN A 58 -0.33 10.90 -8.36
CA GLN A 58 -0.25 12.23 -8.96
C GLN A 58 1.18 12.60 -9.37
N LYS A 59 2.21 12.22 -8.61
CA LYS A 59 3.61 12.45 -9.00
C LYS A 59 3.99 11.58 -10.19
N LEU A 60 3.60 10.31 -10.19
CA LEU A 60 3.87 9.36 -11.27
C LEU A 60 3.14 9.76 -12.57
N SER A 61 1.89 10.22 -12.50
CA SER A 61 1.15 10.67 -13.68
C SER A 61 1.81 11.88 -14.36
N ARG A 62 2.48 12.75 -13.59
CA ARG A 62 3.27 13.88 -14.11
C ARG A 62 4.59 13.45 -14.76
N LEU A 63 5.16 12.32 -14.35
CA LEU A 63 6.38 11.73 -14.94
C LEU A 63 6.06 10.84 -16.16
N SER A 64 4.86 10.28 -16.19
CA SER A 64 4.39 9.26 -17.16
C SER A 64 4.22 9.74 -18.60
N SER A 65 4.63 10.96 -18.98
CA SER A 65 4.67 11.36 -20.39
C SER A 65 5.87 10.79 -21.16
N MET A 66 6.91 10.27 -20.47
CA MET A 66 8.17 9.91 -21.15
C MET A 66 8.72 8.49 -20.92
N ASN A 67 8.21 7.67 -19.98
CA ASN A 67 8.80 6.34 -19.75
C ASN A 67 7.77 5.21 -19.48
N PRO A 68 7.65 4.20 -20.38
CA PRO A 68 6.74 3.06 -20.18
C PRO A 68 7.19 2.06 -19.10
N VAL A 69 8.39 2.21 -18.54
CA VAL A 69 8.94 1.39 -17.43
C VAL A 69 8.36 1.79 -16.07
N GLU A 70 7.81 3.01 -15.94
CA GLU A 70 7.36 3.59 -14.68
C GLU A 70 5.91 3.26 -14.31
N ARG A 71 5.18 2.50 -15.15
CA ARG A 71 3.82 2.08 -14.81
C ARG A 71 3.87 0.96 -13.77
N PRO A 72 3.37 1.15 -12.54
CA PRO A 72 3.25 0.05 -11.60
C PRO A 72 2.30 -0.99 -12.19
N ARG A 73 2.82 -2.16 -12.56
CA ARG A 73 2.10 -3.18 -13.35
C ARG A 73 0.94 -3.85 -12.61
N THR A 74 0.83 -3.69 -11.29
CA THR A 74 -0.22 -4.35 -10.52
C THR A 74 -0.50 -3.55 -9.25
N ALA A 75 -1.53 -2.71 -9.25
CA ALA A 75 -2.16 -2.24 -8.01
C ALA A 75 -3.29 -3.21 -7.69
N ILE A 76 -3.19 -3.94 -6.58
CA ILE A 76 -4.32 -4.73 -6.06
C ILE A 76 -4.95 -3.87 -4.97
N ALA A 77 -6.10 -3.27 -5.29
CA ALA A 77 -6.91 -2.58 -4.30
C ALA A 77 -7.52 -3.62 -3.37
N VAL A 78 -7.06 -3.66 -2.11
CA VAL A 78 -7.71 -4.44 -1.06
C VAL A 78 -8.70 -3.50 -0.37
N GLY A 79 -9.84 -3.28 -1.02
CA GLY A 79 -11.00 -2.64 -0.42
C GLY A 79 -11.87 -3.71 0.23
N THR A 80 -12.05 -3.64 1.54
CA THR A 80 -13.11 -4.39 2.23
C THR A 80 -14.43 -3.69 2.01
N CYS A 81 -15.43 -4.42 1.48
CA CYS A 81 -16.84 -4.06 1.57
C CYS A 81 -17.32 -4.06 3.03
#